data_AF-A0A0J6CT01-F1
#
_entry.id   AF-A0A0J6CT01-F1
#
_cell.length_a   1.000
_cell.length_b   1.000
_cell.length_c   1.000
_cell.angle_alpha   90.00
_cell.angle_beta   90.00
_cell.angle_gamma   90.00
#
_symmetry.space_group_name_H-M   'P 1'
#
loop_
_entity.id
_entity.type
_entity.pdbx_description
1 polymer ?
#
loop_
_entity_poly.entity_id
_entity_poly.type
_entity_poly.pdbx_seq_one_letter_code
_entity_poly.pdbx_strand_id
1 'polypeptide(L)' 'MERTVFNAAQLQILDLMAYVESEDTLNEIKDMLSNYFAQKAEREIDKLWDNGQISNTIIEEWKHEHMRTPYKTK' A
#
# COMPACT_ATOMS: atom_id res chain seq x y z
N MET A 1 5.40 26.78 4.72
CA MET A 1 5.59 25.38 4.28
C MET A 1 6.00 24.59 5.51
N GLU A 2 5.22 23.58 5.90
CA GLU A 2 5.68 22.64 6.94
C GLU A 2 6.91 21.90 6.43
N ARG A 3 7.93 21.79 7.27
CA ARG A 3 9.17 21.09 6.93
C ARG A 3 8.90 19.60 7.15
N THR A 4 8.82 18.82 6.08
CA THR A 4 8.70 17.36 6.19
C THR A 4 9.96 16.83 6.86
N VAL A 5 9.85 16.33 8.10
CA VAL A 5 10.96 15.67 8.80
C VAL A 5 10.89 14.20 8.45
N PHE A 6 11.80 13.74 7.58
CA PHE A 6 11.90 12.33 7.23
C PHE A 6 12.48 11.53 8.40
N ASN A 7 11.93 10.33 8.63
CA ASN A 7 12.51 9.38 9.57
C ASN A 7 13.75 8.70 8.96
N ALA A 8 14.49 7.95 9.78
CA ALA A 8 15.74 7.32 9.36
C ALA A 8 15.58 6.38 8.16
N ALA A 9 14.49 5.61 8.09
CA ALA A 9 14.23 4.69 6.98
C ALA A 9 13.91 5.45 5.68
N GLN A 10 13.16 6.54 5.78
CA GLN A 10 12.84 7.40 4.63
C GLN A 10 14.09 8.06 4.05
N LEU A 11 15.02 8.51 4.91
CA LEU A 11 16.31 9.06 4.46
C LEU A 11 17.16 8.01 3.75
N GLN A 12 17.24 6.79 4.27
CA GLN A 12 17.97 5.69 3.60
C GLN A 12 17.41 5.36 2.22
N ILE A 13 16.07 5.31 2.08
CA ILE A 13 15.44 5.12 0.76
C ILE A 13 15.81 6.28 -0.16
N LEU A 14 15.79 7.52 0.33
CA LEU A 14 16.16 8.69 -0.47
C LEU A 14 17.61 8.63 -0.95
N ASP A 15 18.54 8.22 -0.08
CA ASP A 15 19.95 8.02 -0.44
C ASP A 15 20.11 6.95 -1.53
N LEU A 16 19.32 5.86 -1.47
CA LEU A 16 19.31 4.83 -2.52
C LEU A 16 18.73 5.36 -3.84
N MET A 17 17.74 6.27 -3.79
CA MET A 17 17.17 6.87 -5.00
C MET A 17 18.19 7.75 -5.75
N ALA A 18 19.26 8.22 -5.10
CA ALA A 18 20.31 8.99 -5.77
C ALA A 18 21.03 8.18 -6.87
N TYR A 19 20.95 6.85 -6.85
CA TYR A 19 21.53 5.96 -7.85
C TYR A 19 20.56 5.56 -8.97
N VAL A 20 19.31 6.05 -8.92
CA VAL A 20 18.29 5.75 -9.93
C VAL A 20 18.39 6.80 -11.05
N GLU A 21 19.02 6.41 -12.16
CA GLU A 21 19.33 7.34 -13.26
C GLU A 21 18.28 7.34 -14.39
N SER A 22 17.32 6.41 -14.37
CA SER A 22 16.31 6.27 -15.42
C SER A 22 14.88 6.16 -14.87
N GLU A 23 13.91 6.62 -15.66
CA GLU A 23 12.49 6.47 -15.32
C GLU A 23 12.05 4.99 -15.28
N ASP A 24 12.64 4.14 -16.13
CA ASP A 24 12.33 2.71 -16.16
C ASP A 24 12.73 2.03 -14.83
N THR A 25 13.95 2.27 -14.36
CA THR A 25 14.41 1.77 -13.05
C THR A 25 13.55 2.31 -11.91
N LEU A 26 13.12 3.57 -11.97
CA LEU A 26 12.20 4.13 -10.99
C LEU A 26 10.84 3.41 -11.00
N ASN A 27 10.32 3.07 -12.18
CA ASN A 27 9.06 2.35 -12.31
C ASN A 27 9.18 0.91 -11.80
N GLU A 28 10.29 0.22 -12.09
CA GLU A 28 10.57 -1.11 -11.53
C GLU A 28 10.60 -1.10 -9.99
N ILE A 29 11.22 -0.08 -9.38
CA ILE A 29 11.24 0.08 -7.91
C ILE A 29 9.83 0.32 -7.37
N LYS A 30 9.03 1.17 -8.03
CA LYS A 30 7.62 1.39 -7.64
C LYS A 30 6.81 0.11 -7.71
N ASP A 31 6.98 -0.68 -8.76
CA ASP A 31 6.28 -1.95 -8.94
C ASP A 31 6.71 -2.97 -7.89
N MET A 32 8.01 -3.07 -7.61
CA MET A 32 8.54 -3.93 -6.55
C MET A 32 7.94 -3.58 -5.18
N LEU A 33 7.91 -2.28 -4.82
CA LEU A 33 7.32 -1.83 -3.56
C LEU A 33 5.81 -2.09 -3.51
N SER A 34 5.10 -1.81 -4.60
CA SER A 34 3.66 -2.05 -4.70
C SER A 34 3.34 -3.54 -4.52
N ASN A 35 4.10 -4.41 -5.19
CA ASN A 35 3.98 -5.86 -5.07
C ASN A 35 4.27 -6.35 -3.64
N TYR A 36 5.28 -5.80 -2.97
CA TYR A 36 5.58 -6.14 -1.58
C TYR A 36 4.40 -5.84 -0.65
N PHE A 37 3.80 -4.65 -0.77
CA PHE A 37 2.65 -4.28 0.06
C PHE A 37 1.38 -5.04 -0.31
N ALA A 38 1.15 -5.32 -1.60
CA ALA A 38 0.03 -6.14 -2.05
C ALA A 38 0.11 -7.56 -1.47
N GLN A 39 1.27 -8.22 -1.58
CA GLN A 39 1.49 -9.55 -1.00
C GLN A 39 1.38 -9.54 0.53
N LYS A 40 1.83 -8.46 1.19
CA LYS A 40 1.66 -8.34 2.64
C LYS A 40 0.18 -8.23 3.00
N ALA A 41 -0.60 -7.43 2.28
CA ALA A 41 -2.03 -7.29 2.51
C ALA A 41 -2.76 -8.62 2.27
N GLU A 42 -2.44 -9.32 1.20
CA GLU A 42 -2.98 -10.65 0.88
C GLU A 42 -2.73 -11.64 2.03
N ARG A 43 -1.49 -11.74 2.52
CA ARG A 43 -1.16 -12.63 3.65
C ARG A 43 -1.90 -12.29 4.93
N GLU A 44 -2.16 -11.01 5.19
CA GLU A 44 -2.96 -10.63 6.36
C GLU A 44 -4.45 -10.97 6.17
N ILE A 45 -4.99 -10.83 4.94
CA ILE A 45 -6.35 -11.28 4.61
C ILE A 45 -6.47 -12.80 4.79
N ASP A 46 -5.50 -13.57 4.29
CA ASP A 46 -5.47 -15.04 4.45
C ASP A 46 -5.49 -15.44 5.93
N LYS A 47 -4.69 -14.78 6.78
CA LYS A 47 -4.71 -15.03 8.24
C LYS A 47 -6.07 -14.76 8.86
N LEU A 48 -6.73 -13.67 8.46
CA LEU A 48 -8.06 -13.30 8.94
C LEU A 48 -9.14 -14.27 8.44
N TRP A 49 -8.93 -14.87 7.26
CA TRP A 49 -9.78 -15.95 6.77
C TRP A 49 -9.58 -17.23 7.59
N ASP A 50 -8.34 -17.66 7.76
CA ASP A 50 -7.97 -18.90 8.45
C ASP A 50 -8.40 -18.91 9.93
N ASN A 51 -8.38 -17.75 10.58
CA ASN A 51 -8.82 -17.62 11.98
C ASN A 51 -10.33 -17.36 12.13
N GLY A 52 -11.08 -17.33 11.03
CA GLY A 52 -12.53 -17.17 10.99
C GLY A 52 -13.04 -15.75 11.23
N GLN A 53 -12.16 -14.74 11.28
CA GLN A 53 -12.56 -13.34 11.39
C GLN A 53 -13.16 -12.78 10.09
N ILE A 54 -12.78 -13.33 8.94
CA ILE A 54 -13.39 -13.06 7.63
C ILE A 54 -14.01 -14.35 7.10
N SER A 55 -15.17 -14.23 6.46
CA SER A 55 -15.87 -15.32 5.79
C SER A 55 -16.55 -14.80 4.52
N ASN A 56 -17.08 -15.71 3.70
CA ASN A 56 -17.86 -15.34 2.52
C ASN A 56 -19.01 -14.37 2.84
N THR A 57 -19.66 -14.51 4.00
CA THR A 57 -20.73 -13.61 4.43
C THR A 57 -20.22 -12.19 4.67
N ILE A 58 -19.08 -12.07 5.36
CA ILE A 58 -18.44 -10.77 5.66
C ILE A 58 -17.95 -10.10 4.36
N ILE A 59 -17.41 -10.87 3.41
CA ILE A 59 -17.01 -10.35 2.10
C ILE A 59 -18.21 -9.82 1.31
N GLU A 60 -19.34 -10.53 1.32
CA GLU A 60 -20.56 -10.05 0.67
C GLU A 60 -21.13 -8.81 1.36
N GLU A 61 -20.99 -8.65 2.68
CA GLU A 61 -21.34 -7.41 3.37
C GLU A 61 -20.46 -6.24 2.90
N TRP A 62 -19.14 -6.41 2.89
CA TRP A 62 -18.18 -5.38 2.46
C TRP A 62 -18.38 -4.91 1.02
N LYS A 63 -18.82 -5.80 0.12
CA LYS A 63 -19.15 -5.45 -1.27
C LYS A 63 -20.25 -4.38 -1.38
N HIS A 64 -21.16 -4.34 -0.41
CA HIS A 64 -22.21 -3.33 -0.34
C HIS A 64 -21.78 -2.07 0.42
N GLU A 65 -20.60 -2.08 1.04
CA GLU A 65 -20.05 -0.91 1.70
C GLU A 65 -19.43 0.08 0.71
N HIS A 66 -19.68 1.37 0.95
CA HIS A 66 -19.06 2.45 0.21
C HIS A 66 -17.81 2.96 0.95
N MET A 67 -16.85 2.07 1.20
CA MET A 67 -15.58 2.37 1.90
C MET A 67 -14.62 3.27 1.09
N ARG A 68 -15.00 3.71 -0.11
CA ARG A 68 -14.20 4.62 -0.92
C ARG A 68 -14.28 6.03 -0.37
N THR A 69 -13.22 6.82 -0.53
CA THR A 69 -13.21 8.25 -0.21
C THR A 69 -14.37 8.95 -0.95
N PRO A 70 -15.30 9.62 -0.25
CA PRO A 70 -16.39 10.33 -0.89
C PRO A 70 -15.87 11.37 -1.88
N TYR A 71 -16.52 11.49 -3.04
CA TYR A 71 -16.21 12.56 -3.97
C TYR A 71 -16.53 13.91 -3.31
N LYS A 72 -15.55 14.82 -3.27
CA LYS A 72 -15.80 16.20 -2.88
C LYS A 72 -16.63 16.85 -4.00
N THR A 73 -17.88 17.17 -3.73
CA THR A 73 -18.65 18.08 -4.60
C THR A 73 -17.98 19.45 -4.60
N LYS A 74 -17.79 20.01 -5.79
CA LYS A 74 -17.23 21.36 -5.99
C LYS A 74 -18.15 22.43 -5.42
#